data_AF-A0A654ZZ10-F1
#
_entry.id   AF-A0A654ZZ10-F1
#
_cell.length_a   1.000
_cell.length_b   1.000
_cell.length_c   1.000
_cell.angle_alpha   90.00
_cell.angle_beta   90.00
_cell.angle_gamma   90.00
#
_symmetry.space_group_name_H-M   'P 1'
#
loop_
_entity.id
_entity.type
_entity.pdbx_description
1 polymer ?
#
loop_
_entity_poly.entity_id
_entity_poly.type
_entity_poly.pdbx_seq_one_letter_code
_entity_poly.pdbx_strand_id
1 'polypeptide(L)'
;MVAVGGVQLGLGGALHFLRITALSVVLLALGAMVSWTTNVAEISPAVATLGRPFRVLRIPVDEWAVALALALRAFPMLIDEFQVLYAARRLRPKRMPPSRKARRQRHARELIDLLAAAITVTLRRADEMGDAITARGGTGQLSAHPGRPKLADWVTLAITAMASGTAVAIESLILHS
;
A
#
# COMPACT_ATOMS: atom_id res chain seq x y z
N MET A 1 15.04 28.73 -31.10
CA MET A 1 15.77 27.44 -31.26
C MET A 1 17.21 27.72 -30.91
N VAL A 2 17.82 26.96 -29.99
CA VAL A 2 19.24 27.13 -29.66
C VAL A 2 19.89 25.76 -29.83
N ALA A 3 20.76 25.66 -30.83
CA ALA A 3 21.50 24.44 -31.13
C ALA A 3 22.80 24.45 -30.32
N VAL A 4 22.97 23.45 -29.46
CA VAL A 4 24.26 23.16 -28.81
C VAL A 4 24.57 21.68 -29.07
N GLY A 5 25.62 21.41 -29.83
CA GLY A 5 26.21 20.07 -29.96
C GLY A 5 25.39 19.01 -30.70
N GLY A 6 24.69 19.37 -31.78
CA GLY A 6 24.00 18.39 -32.65
C GLY A 6 22.68 17.82 -32.10
N VAL A 7 22.28 18.22 -30.89
CA VAL A 7 20.96 17.93 -30.32
C VAL A 7 20.10 19.19 -30.44
N GLN A 8 19.03 19.10 -31.22
CA GLN A 8 18.08 20.19 -31.38
C GLN A 8 17.18 20.27 -30.14
N LEU A 9 17.62 21.02 -29.11
CA LEU A 9 16.80 21.36 -27.95
C LEU A 9 15.78 22.44 -28.35
N GLY A 10 14.62 22.00 -28.84
CA GLY A 10 13.46 22.87 -28.96
C GLY A 10 13.04 23.36 -27.57
N LEU A 11 12.78 24.66 -27.42
CA LEU A 11 12.23 25.25 -26.19
C LEU A 11 10.97 24.50 -25.70
N GLY A 12 10.16 23.98 -26.63
CA GLY A 12 9.03 23.11 -26.32
C GLY A 12 9.42 21.79 -25.65
N GLY A 13 10.49 21.13 -26.10
CA GLY A 13 10.98 19.89 -25.50
C GLY A 13 11.52 20.09 -24.07
N ALA A 14 12.23 21.18 -23.84
CA ALA A 14 12.70 21.56 -22.49
C ALA A 14 11.53 21.88 -21.55
N LEU A 15 10.48 22.56 -22.03
CA LEU A 15 9.27 22.85 -21.25
C LEU A 15 8.46 21.58 -20.92
N HIS A 16 8.31 20.65 -21.87
CA HIS A 16 7.65 19.37 -21.60
C HIS A 16 8.42 18.53 -20.59
N PHE A 17 9.75 18.47 -20.72
CA PHE A 17 10.62 17.80 -19.75
C PHE A 17 10.48 18.42 -18.35
N LEU A 18 10.48 19.75 -18.26
CA LEU A 18 10.28 20.47 -17.00
C LEU A 18 8.88 20.21 -16.41
N ARG A 19 7.82 20.19 -17.22
CA ARG A 19 6.44 19.88 -16.78
C ARG A 19 6.35 18.47 -16.19
N ILE A 20 6.91 17.46 -16.87
CA ILE A 20 6.89 16.07 -16.40
C ILE A 20 7.72 15.92 -15.11
N THR A 21 8.88 16.57 -15.05
CA THR A 21 9.74 16.52 -13.87
C THR A 21 9.05 17.17 -12.67
N ALA A 22 8.45 18.35 -12.86
CA ALA A 22 7.69 19.04 -11.83
C ALA A 22 6.51 18.19 -11.34
N LEU A 23 5.72 17.62 -12.25
CA LEU A 23 4.61 16.72 -11.91
C LEU A 23 5.10 15.49 -11.11
N SER A 24 6.23 14.90 -11.51
CA SER A 24 6.82 13.76 -10.80
C SER A 24 7.23 14.13 -9.38
N VAL A 25 7.89 15.28 -9.20
CA VAL A 25 8.29 15.79 -7.86
C VAL A 25 7.06 16.05 -7.00
N VAL A 26 6.01 16.66 -7.55
CA VAL A 26 4.76 16.91 -6.83
C VAL A 26 4.08 15.62 -6.40
N LEU A 27 3.97 14.62 -7.30
CA LEU A 27 3.37 13.32 -6.96
C LEU A 27 4.18 12.59 -5.89
N LEU A 28 5.51 12.61 -5.98
CA LEU A 28 6.38 12.00 -4.97
C LEU A 28 6.25 12.71 -3.62
N ALA A 29 6.22 14.05 -3.60
CA ALA A 29 6.06 14.83 -2.39
C ALA A 29 4.70 14.58 -1.72
N LEU A 30 3.62 14.54 -2.50
CA LEU A 30 2.28 14.19 -2.01
C LEU A 30 2.23 12.78 -1.43
N GLY A 31 2.79 11.79 -2.15
CA GLY A 31 2.87 10.42 -1.67
C GLY A 31 3.67 10.29 -0.36
N ALA A 32 4.81 10.97 -0.28
CA ALA A 32 5.62 11.01 0.93
C ALA A 32 4.90 11.69 2.09
N MET A 33 4.18 12.79 1.84
CA MET A 33 3.39 13.48 2.86
C MET A 33 2.29 12.58 3.41
N VAL A 34 1.50 11.92 2.55
CA VAL A 34 0.45 10.97 2.97
C VAL A 34 1.05 9.81 3.76
N SER A 35 2.17 9.25 3.30
CA SER A 35 2.87 8.16 4.00
C SER A 35 3.37 8.60 5.39
N TRP A 36 3.81 9.85 5.53
CA TRP A 36 4.29 10.41 6.78
C TRP A 36 3.17 10.77 7.77
N THR A 37 2.04 11.27 7.28
CA THR A 37 0.95 11.77 8.12
C THR A 37 -0.12 10.72 8.45
N THR A 38 -0.16 9.60 7.72
CA THR A 38 -1.21 8.58 7.88
C THR A 38 -0.70 7.38 8.65
N ASN A 39 -1.37 7.03 9.76
CA ASN A 39 -1.10 5.79 10.46
C ASN A 39 -1.64 4.60 9.66
N VAL A 40 -0.84 3.53 9.51
CA VAL A 40 -1.24 2.29 8.85
C VAL A 40 -2.56 1.73 9.42
N ALA A 41 -2.79 1.86 10.73
CA ALA A 41 -4.03 1.40 11.38
C ALA A 41 -5.30 2.12 10.87
N GLU A 42 -5.16 3.33 10.34
CA GLU A 42 -6.28 4.13 9.81
C GLU A 42 -6.66 3.75 8.37
N ILE A 43 -5.83 2.96 7.68
CA ILE A 43 -6.07 2.53 6.30
C ILE A 43 -7.31 1.64 6.21
N SER A 44 -7.47 0.68 7.13
CA SER A 44 -8.63 -0.22 7.13
C SER A 44 -10.00 0.52 7.25
N PRO A 45 -10.22 1.39 8.25
CA PRO A 45 -11.48 2.14 8.33
C PRO A 45 -11.66 3.13 7.18
N ALA A 46 -10.57 3.66 6.61
CA ALA A 46 -10.63 4.48 5.40
C ALA A 46 -11.16 3.68 4.19
N VAL A 47 -10.70 2.44 3.99
CA VAL A 47 -11.20 1.54 2.94
C VAL A 47 -12.69 1.25 3.12
N ALA A 48 -13.15 0.99 4.34
CA ALA A 48 -14.57 0.80 4.61
C ALA A 48 -15.41 2.03 4.20
N THR A 49 -14.90 3.22 4.52
CA THR A 49 -15.60 4.48 4.26
C THR A 49 -15.61 4.85 2.77
N LEU A 50 -14.46 4.73 2.10
CA LEU A 50 -14.30 4.98 0.66
C LEU A 50 -15.00 3.93 -0.19
N GLY A 51 -15.13 2.70 0.32
CA GLY A 51 -15.79 1.62 -0.41
C GLY A 51 -17.32 1.63 -0.31
N ARG A 52 -17.92 2.45 0.56
CA ARG A 52 -19.38 2.60 0.68
C ARG A 52 -20.18 2.70 -0.64
N PRO A 53 -19.78 3.47 -1.67
CA PRO A 53 -20.51 3.50 -2.93
C PRO A 53 -20.60 2.13 -3.62
N PHE A 54 -19.58 1.28 -3.47
CA PHE A 54 -19.59 -0.08 -4.02
C PHE A 54 -20.57 -1.03 -3.32
N ARG A 55 -21.07 -0.66 -2.14
CA ARG A 55 -22.13 -1.41 -1.45
C ARG A 55 -23.43 -1.44 -2.27
N VAL A 56 -23.68 -0.42 -3.09
CA VAL A 56 -24.83 -0.39 -4.02
C VAL A 56 -24.74 -1.52 -5.05
N LEU A 57 -23.51 -1.90 -5.45
CA LEU A 57 -23.25 -3.04 -6.33
C LEU A 57 -23.20 -4.40 -5.59
N ARG A 58 -23.64 -4.45 -4.32
CA ARG A 58 -23.61 -5.66 -3.47
C ARG A 58 -22.20 -6.25 -3.25
N ILE A 59 -21.16 -5.42 -3.35
CA ILE A 59 -19.79 -5.84 -3.03
C ILE A 59 -19.60 -5.83 -1.50
N PRO A 60 -19.04 -6.89 -0.88
CA PRO A 60 -18.90 -7.03 0.58
C PRO A 60 -17.71 -6.22 1.14
N VAL A 61 -17.76 -4.89 0.98
CA VAL A 61 -16.68 -3.97 1.38
C VAL A 61 -16.37 -4.04 2.88
N ASP A 62 -17.41 -4.20 3.71
CA ASP A 62 -17.25 -4.22 5.17
C ASP A 62 -16.42 -5.43 5.63
N GLU A 63 -16.61 -6.60 5.01
CA GLU A 63 -15.84 -7.82 5.31
C GLU A 63 -14.38 -7.66 4.89
N TRP A 64 -14.13 -7.04 3.73
CA TRP A 64 -12.78 -6.77 3.23
C TRP A 64 -12.05 -5.80 4.15
N ALA A 65 -12.74 -4.78 4.64
CA ALA A 65 -12.18 -3.83 5.59
C ALA A 65 -11.83 -4.49 6.93
N VAL A 66 -12.66 -5.40 7.44
CA VAL A 66 -12.37 -6.18 8.66
C VAL A 66 -11.17 -7.10 8.45
N ALA A 67 -11.12 -7.82 7.32
CA ALA A 67 -9.97 -8.67 6.97
C ALA A 67 -8.67 -7.85 6.91
N LEU A 68 -8.73 -6.66 6.29
CA LEU A 68 -7.61 -5.73 6.25
C LEU A 68 -7.24 -5.20 7.65
N ALA A 69 -8.21 -4.89 8.51
CA ALA A 69 -7.97 -4.45 9.89
C ALA A 69 -7.18 -5.50 10.67
N LEU A 70 -7.63 -6.76 10.58
CA LEU A 70 -7.02 -7.90 11.25
C LEU A 70 -5.61 -8.15 10.70
N ALA A 71 -5.43 -8.09 9.37
CA ALA A 71 -4.14 -8.24 8.73
C ALA A 71 -3.14 -7.17 9.20
N LEU A 72 -3.53 -5.89 9.18
CA LEU A 72 -2.67 -4.79 9.61
C LEU A 72 -2.33 -4.85 11.10
N ARG A 73 -3.27 -5.34 11.94
CA ARG A 73 -3.02 -5.54 13.37
C ARG A 73 -2.12 -6.75 13.65
N ALA A 74 -2.24 -7.82 12.87
CA ALA A 74 -1.43 -9.03 13.01
C ALA A 74 -0.01 -8.83 12.45
N PHE A 75 0.15 -7.92 11.49
CA PHE A 75 1.40 -7.71 10.76
C PHE A 75 2.63 -7.41 11.65
N PRO A 76 2.57 -6.50 12.65
CA PRO A 76 3.71 -6.26 13.54
C PRO A 76 4.17 -7.52 14.27
N MET A 77 3.21 -8.29 14.79
CA MET A 77 3.52 -9.53 15.50
C MET A 77 4.07 -10.62 14.57
N LEU A 78 3.59 -10.71 13.32
CA LEU A 78 4.16 -11.62 12.32
C LEU A 78 5.61 -11.25 11.96
N ILE A 79 5.96 -9.96 11.93
CA ILE A 79 7.35 -9.53 11.74
C ILE A 79 8.23 -10.03 12.88
N ASP A 80 7.79 -9.87 14.12
CA ASP A 80 8.56 -10.31 15.29
C ASP A 80 8.76 -11.83 15.28
N GLU A 81 7.70 -12.60 15.00
CA GLU A 81 7.79 -14.06 14.86
C GLU A 81 8.72 -14.47 13.70
N PHE A 82 8.63 -13.78 12.56
CA PHE A 82 9.52 -14.02 11.43
C PHE A 82 10.98 -13.73 11.78
N GLN A 83 11.27 -12.66 12.52
CA GLN A 83 12.63 -12.33 12.97
C GLN A 83 13.20 -13.40 13.90
N VAL A 84 12.39 -13.89 14.86
CA VAL A 84 12.78 -14.98 15.76
C VAL A 84 13.05 -16.26 14.98
N LEU A 85 12.14 -16.63 14.07
CA LEU A 85 12.28 -17.82 13.22
C LEU A 85 13.51 -17.73 12.31
N TYR A 86 13.74 -16.55 11.72
CA TYR A 86 14.90 -16.28 10.89
C TYR A 86 16.22 -16.38 11.68
N ALA A 87 16.26 -15.80 12.88
CA ALA A 87 17.42 -15.89 13.77
C ALA A 87 17.71 -17.35 14.16
N ALA A 88 16.69 -18.12 14.54
CA ALA A 88 16.82 -19.54 14.86
C ALA A 88 17.37 -20.35 13.66
N ARG A 89 16.86 -20.11 12.45
CA ARG A 89 17.38 -20.78 11.24
C ARG A 89 18.80 -20.36 10.86
N ARG A 90 19.23 -19.16 11.24
CA ARG A 90 20.59 -18.68 10.99
C ARG A 90 21.63 -19.41 11.84
N LEU A 91 21.26 -19.89 13.02
CA LEU A 91 22.11 -20.68 13.92
C LEU A 91 22.30 -22.14 13.46
N ARG A 92 21.47 -22.64 12.54
CA ARG A 92 21.60 -24.01 12.03
C ARG A 92 22.95 -24.18 11.32
N PRO A 93 23.75 -25.22 11.67
CA PRO A 93 25.03 -25.47 11.01
C PRO A 93 24.87 -25.61 9.50
N LYS A 94 25.71 -24.91 8.74
CA LYS A 94 25.65 -24.88 7.27
C LYS A 94 26.94 -25.48 6.70
N ARG A 95 26.82 -26.54 5.89
CA ARG A 95 27.95 -27.02 5.10
C ARG A 95 28.35 -25.95 4.08
N MET A 96 29.65 -25.68 3.96
CA MET A 96 30.18 -24.74 2.98
C MET A 96 29.83 -25.23 1.57
N PRO A 97 29.08 -24.46 0.76
CA PRO A 97 28.73 -24.89 -0.57
C PRO A 97 29.95 -24.90 -1.49
N PRO A 98 30.10 -25.91 -2.37
CA PRO A 98 31.30 -26.08 -3.20
C PRO A 98 31.40 -25.06 -4.35
N SER A 99 30.30 -24.36 -4.69
CA SER A 99 30.28 -23.38 -5.77
C SER A 99 29.29 -22.23 -5.51
N ARG A 100 29.46 -21.12 -6.22
CA ARG A 100 28.53 -19.97 -6.17
C ARG A 100 27.10 -20.37 -6.57
N LYS A 101 26.95 -21.29 -7.55
CA LYS A 101 25.63 -21.81 -7.98
C LYS A 101 24.98 -22.66 -6.88
N ALA A 102 25.75 -23.54 -6.24
CA ALA A 102 25.28 -24.34 -5.11
C ALA A 102 24.87 -23.46 -3.92
N ARG A 103 25.60 -22.37 -3.65
CA ARG A 103 25.24 -21.37 -2.63
C ARG A 103 23.88 -20.73 -2.91
N ARG A 104 23.66 -20.24 -4.14
CA ARG A 104 22.37 -19.62 -4.53
C ARG A 104 21.20 -20.60 -4.41
N GLN A 105 21.35 -21.82 -4.92
CA GLN A 105 20.31 -22.85 -4.81
C GLN A 105 19.99 -23.21 -3.36
N ARG A 106 21.01 -23.26 -2.50
CA ARG A 106 20.83 -23.51 -1.07
C ARG A 106 20.05 -22.37 -0.41
N HIS A 107 20.38 -21.11 -0.68
CA HIS A 107 19.63 -19.97 -0.16
C HIS A 107 18.17 -19.98 -0.62
N ALA A 108 17.91 -20.29 -1.88
CA ALA A 108 16.54 -20.40 -2.40
C ALA A 108 15.73 -21.47 -1.65
N ARG A 109 16.30 -22.67 -1.45
CA ARG A 109 15.65 -23.73 -0.66
C ARG A 109 15.42 -23.33 0.79
N GLU A 110 16.40 -22.70 1.44
CA GLU A 110 16.23 -22.20 2.81
C GLU A 110 15.11 -21.16 2.94
N LEU A 111 14.98 -20.27 1.95
CA LEU A 111 13.89 -19.29 1.90
C LEU A 111 12.54 -19.98 1.70
N ILE A 112 12.44 -20.95 0.79
CA ILE A 112 11.22 -21.72 0.57
C ILE A 112 10.82 -22.45 1.86
N ASP A 113 11.75 -23.12 2.52
CA ASP A 113 11.46 -23.85 3.77
C ASP A 113 11.06 -22.90 4.91
N LEU A 114 11.65 -21.70 4.97
CA LEU A 114 11.29 -20.67 5.95
C LEU A 114 9.88 -20.15 5.69
N LEU A 115 9.57 -19.81 4.44
CA LEU A 115 8.24 -19.34 4.03
C LEU A 115 7.18 -20.40 4.26
N ALA A 116 7.44 -21.66 3.88
CA ALA A 116 6.53 -22.76 4.11
C ALA A 116 6.23 -22.94 5.61
N ALA A 117 7.26 -22.89 6.47
CA ALA A 117 7.06 -22.96 7.91
C ALA A 117 6.25 -21.77 8.47
N ALA A 118 6.58 -20.55 8.04
CA ALA A 118 5.85 -19.35 8.45
C ALA A 118 4.38 -19.43 8.04
N ILE A 119 4.09 -19.78 6.78
CA ILE A 119 2.74 -19.93 6.25
C ILE A 119 1.95 -20.97 7.05
N THR A 120 2.52 -22.14 7.33
CA THR A 120 1.82 -23.19 8.10
C THR A 120 1.44 -22.70 9.50
N VAL A 121 2.33 -21.99 10.20
CA VAL A 121 2.04 -21.45 11.53
C VAL A 121 0.99 -20.34 11.45
N THR A 122 1.11 -19.43 10.49
CA THR A 122 0.14 -18.34 10.30
C THR A 122 -1.24 -18.85 9.93
N LEU A 123 -1.36 -19.87 9.06
CA LEU A 123 -2.64 -20.47 8.69
C LEU A 123 -3.33 -21.13 9.87
N ARG A 124 -2.61 -21.94 10.65
CA ARG A 124 -3.16 -22.55 11.86
C ARG A 124 -3.71 -21.50 12.83
N ARG A 125 -2.97 -20.41 13.02
CA ARG A 125 -3.42 -19.32 13.89
C ARG A 125 -4.62 -18.57 13.31
N ALA A 126 -4.69 -18.42 11.99
CA ALA A 126 -5.82 -17.84 11.32
C ALA A 126 -7.08 -18.70 11.51
N ASP A 127 -6.95 -20.04 11.45
CA ASP A 127 -8.06 -20.96 11.73
C ASP A 127 -8.52 -20.85 13.20
N GLU A 128 -7.59 -20.88 14.15
CA GLU A 128 -7.90 -20.70 15.59
C GLU A 128 -8.59 -19.35 15.87
N MET A 129 -8.17 -18.28 15.18
CA MET A 129 -8.82 -16.97 15.26
C MET A 129 -10.20 -16.97 14.59
N GLY A 130 -10.34 -17.62 13.44
CA GLY A 130 -11.60 -17.73 12.70
C GLY A 130 -12.68 -18.46 13.49
N ASP A 131 -12.32 -19.57 14.14
CA ASP A 131 -13.19 -20.32 15.05
C ASP A 131 -13.64 -19.44 16.22
N ALA A 132 -12.71 -18.68 16.82
CA ALA A 132 -13.02 -17.76 17.91
C ALA A 132 -13.95 -16.60 17.47
N ILE A 133 -13.77 -16.06 16.26
CA ILE A 133 -14.64 -15.01 15.70
C ILE A 133 -16.04 -15.58 15.46
N THR A 134 -16.14 -16.78 14.88
CA THR A 134 -17.42 -17.45 14.62
C THR A 134 -18.16 -17.73 15.91
N ALA A 135 -17.48 -18.23 16.94
CA ALA A 135 -18.05 -18.47 18.27
C ALA A 135 -18.57 -17.20 18.95
N ARG A 136 -18.03 -16.02 18.61
CA ARG A 136 -18.44 -14.72 19.16
C ARG A 136 -19.56 -14.03 18.37
N GLY A 137 -20.16 -14.70 17.37
CA GLY A 137 -21.24 -14.14 16.56
C GLY A 137 -20.77 -13.45 15.27
N GLY A 138 -19.55 -13.74 14.81
CA GLY A 138 -19.04 -13.32 13.50
C GLY A 138 -18.43 -11.92 13.46
N THR A 139 -18.09 -11.48 12.24
CA THR A 139 -17.33 -10.24 11.98
C THR A 139 -18.16 -8.96 12.17
N GLY A 140 -19.49 -9.05 12.29
CA GLY A 140 -20.39 -7.91 12.45
C GLY A 140 -20.18 -7.10 13.74
N GLN A 141 -19.53 -7.69 14.76
CA GLN A 141 -19.15 -6.96 15.98
C GLN A 141 -17.74 -6.35 15.92
N LEU A 142 -16.98 -6.66 14.87
CA LEU A 142 -15.64 -6.11 14.59
C LEU A 142 -15.70 -4.90 13.63
N SER A 143 -16.90 -4.47 13.23
CA SER A 143 -17.07 -3.34 12.33
C SER A 143 -16.33 -2.12 12.86
N ALA A 144 -15.26 -1.77 12.15
CA ALA A 144 -14.43 -0.61 12.40
C ALA A 144 -15.36 0.60 12.53
N HIS A 145 -15.33 1.27 13.68
CA HIS A 145 -16.12 2.48 13.89
C HIS A 145 -15.76 3.46 12.77
N PRO A 146 -16.67 3.77 11.82
CA PRO A 146 -16.29 4.57 10.68
C PRO A 146 -15.91 5.95 11.19
N GLY A 147 -14.67 6.35 10.94
CA GLY A 147 -14.23 7.73 11.16
C GLY A 147 -15.19 8.63 10.39
N ARG A 148 -15.96 9.45 11.11
CA ARG A 148 -16.89 10.38 10.49
C ARG A 148 -16.06 11.52 9.89
N PRO A 149 -16.30 11.90 8.62
CA PRO A 149 -15.58 13.03 8.04
C PRO A 149 -15.81 14.25 8.91
N LYS A 150 -14.72 14.89 9.30
CA LYS A 150 -14.77 16.12 10.09
C LYS A 150 -15.08 17.29 9.16
N LEU A 151 -15.48 18.43 9.73
CA LEU A 151 -15.74 19.65 8.96
C LEU A 151 -14.51 20.10 8.14
N ALA A 152 -13.30 19.83 8.65
CA ALA A 152 -12.06 20.07 7.92
C ALA A 152 -11.99 19.25 6.62
N ASP A 153 -12.43 17.99 6.62
CA ASP A 153 -12.38 17.11 5.45
C ASP A 153 -13.28 17.62 4.33
N TRP A 154 -14.44 18.21 4.68
CA TRP A 154 -15.33 18.85 3.72
C TRP A 154 -14.71 20.10 3.09
N VAL A 155 -14.03 20.92 3.89
CA VAL A 155 -13.32 22.10 3.38
C VAL A 155 -12.19 21.67 2.44
N THR A 156 -11.41 20.65 2.81
CA THR A 156 -10.35 20.10 1.96
C THR A 156 -10.92 19.56 0.65
N LEU A 157 -12.01 18.78 0.70
CA LEU A 157 -12.69 18.28 -0.50
C LEU A 157 -13.15 19.40 -1.42
N ALA A 158 -13.72 20.47 -0.87
CA ALA A 158 -14.17 21.62 -1.65
C ALA A 158 -13.00 22.34 -2.32
N ILE A 159 -11.91 22.60 -1.60
CA ILE A 159 -10.71 23.24 -2.13
C ILE A 159 -10.08 22.38 -3.24
N THR A 160 -9.93 21.07 -3.01
CA THR A 160 -9.38 20.15 -3.99
C THR A 160 -10.25 20.09 -5.24
N ALA A 161 -11.58 19.98 -5.10
CA ALA A 161 -12.50 19.94 -6.24
C ALA A 161 -12.44 21.24 -7.06
N MET A 162 -12.36 22.40 -6.40
CA MET A 162 -12.19 23.68 -7.09
C MET A 162 -10.85 23.75 -7.82
N ALA A 163 -9.75 23.39 -7.17
CA ALA A 163 -8.41 23.42 -7.80
C ALA A 163 -8.28 22.46 -8.99
N SER A 164 -8.86 21.25 -8.90
CA SER A 164 -8.91 20.32 -10.03
C SER A 164 -9.83 20.82 -11.14
N GLY A 165 -10.97 21.41 -10.79
CA GLY A 165 -11.90 21.99 -11.76
C GLY A 165 -11.28 23.16 -12.54
N THR A 166 -10.56 24.06 -11.87
CA THR A 166 -9.87 25.17 -12.53
C THR A 166 -8.72 24.68 -13.39
N ALA A 167 -7.95 23.68 -12.96
CA ALA A 167 -6.89 23.08 -13.77
C ALA A 167 -7.44 22.47 -15.08
N VAL A 168 -8.53 21.70 -15.00
CA VAL A 168 -9.20 21.11 -16.18
C VAL A 168 -9.82 22.19 -17.09
N ALA A 169 -10.40 23.25 -16.51
CA ALA A 169 -10.95 24.37 -17.27
C ALA A 169 -9.85 25.11 -18.06
N ILE A 170 -8.69 25.35 -17.43
CA ILE A 170 -7.54 25.98 -18.09
C ILE A 170 -6.99 25.08 -19.19
N GLU A 171 -6.83 23.77 -18.95
CA GLU A 171 -6.32 22.83 -19.96
C GLU A 171 -7.28 22.68 -21.14
N SER A 172 -8.60 22.61 -20.88
CA SER A 172 -9.61 22.54 -21.94
C SER A 172 -9.72 23.82 -22.77
N LEU A 173 -9.54 25.00 -22.15
CA LEU A 173 -9.52 26.28 -22.86
C LEU A 173 -8.27 26.43 -23.75
N ILE A 174 -7.11 25.96 -23.28
CA ILE A 174 -5.84 25.99 -24.04
C ILE A 174 -5.83 24.96 -25.19
N LEU A 175 -6.52 23.82 -25.05
CA LEU A 175 -6.65 22.80 -26.11
C LEU A 175 -7.65 23.20 -27.22
N HIS A 176 -8.60 24.09 -26.94
CA HIS A 176 -9.59 24.59 -27.91
C HIS A 176 -9.22 25.94 -28.55
N SER A 177 -8.10 26.56 -28.17
CA SER A 177 -7.56 27.81 -28.73
C SER A 177 -6.33 27.57 -29.59
#